data_AF-A0A3A6DPW4-F1
#
_entry.id   AF-A0A3A6DPW4-F1
#
_cell.length_a   1.000
_cell.length_b   1.000
_cell.length_c   1.000
_cell.angle_alpha   90.00
_cell.angle_beta   90.00
_cell.angle_gamma   90.00
#
_symmetry.space_group_name_H-M   'P 1'
#
loop_
_entity.id
_entity.type
_entity.pdbx_description
1 polymer ?
#
loop_
_entity_poly.entity_id
_entity_poly.type
_entity_poly.pdbx_seq_one_letter_code
_entity_poly.pdbx_strand_id
1 'polypeptide(L)'
;MKARELCFIAVIASIEAVVFTSFSFILYLECITFTIVLFAMIFQTRQAVLGAVVFTILNLSMQGITPWSLMYCLIYPLYSLIVGCSSNFLNRHFFVLVFTCGFLSFLTGQLVQLPFMLISDKITLIYMLLGLKTSLIQGGMSMALCGVCYKPIAAVLKQLERRLQNGKAM
;
A
#
# COMPACT_ATOMS: atom_id res chain seq x y z
N MET A 1 14.32 5.22 -19.22
CA MET A 1 13.20 5.92 -18.55
C MET A 1 13.22 7.36 -19.02
N LYS A 2 12.07 7.93 -19.39
CA LYS A 2 11.98 9.36 -19.73
C LYS A 2 11.87 10.18 -18.44
N ALA A 3 12.38 11.42 -18.41
CA ALA A 3 12.33 12.30 -17.22
C ALA A 3 10.91 12.40 -16.61
N ARG A 4 9.90 12.37 -17.46
CA ARG A 4 8.49 12.35 -17.06
C ARG A 4 8.11 11.14 -16.20
N GLU A 5 8.59 9.94 -16.52
CA GLU A 5 8.31 8.72 -15.74
C GLU A 5 8.93 8.81 -14.35
N LEU A 6 10.12 9.40 -14.25
CA LEU A 6 10.77 9.66 -12.96
C LEU A 6 9.96 10.65 -12.11
N CYS A 7 9.44 11.73 -12.70
CA CYS A 7 8.56 12.66 -11.99
C CYS A 7 7.27 11.98 -11.51
N PHE A 8 6.68 11.08 -12.31
CA PHE A 8 5.50 10.31 -11.88
C PHE A 8 5.81 9.41 -10.69
N ILE A 9 6.90 8.67 -10.75
CA ILE A 9 7.35 7.80 -9.65
C ILE A 9 7.57 8.64 -8.38
N ALA A 10 8.20 9.81 -8.51
CA ALA A 10 8.41 10.71 -7.39
C ALA A 10 7.09 11.23 -6.80
N VAL A 11 6.11 11.60 -7.62
CA VAL A 11 4.80 12.06 -7.15
C VAL A 11 4.03 10.94 -6.44
N ILE A 12 4.03 9.72 -6.98
CA ILE A 12 3.41 8.55 -6.35
C ILE A 12 4.04 8.30 -4.98
N ALA A 13 5.38 8.22 -4.92
CA ALA A 13 6.12 8.03 -3.68
C ALA A 13 5.84 9.13 -2.65
N SER A 14 5.70 10.39 -3.11
CA SER A 14 5.39 11.53 -2.24
C SER A 14 3.99 11.42 -1.64
N ILE A 15 2.99 11.03 -2.43
CA ILE A 15 1.62 10.82 -1.96
C ILE A 15 1.58 9.67 -0.96
N GLU A 16 2.23 8.55 -1.27
CA GLU A 16 2.35 7.40 -0.37
C GLU A 16 3.03 7.81 0.95
N ALA A 17 4.10 8.60 0.91
CA ALA A 17 4.78 9.11 2.11
C ALA A 17 3.89 10.00 2.97
N VAL A 18 3.13 10.92 2.37
CA VAL A 18 2.19 11.78 3.10
C VAL A 18 1.07 10.96 3.71
N VAL A 19 0.46 10.05 2.94
CA VAL A 19 -0.60 9.16 3.45
C VAL A 19 -0.07 8.32 4.59
N PHE A 20 1.12 7.73 4.47
CA PHE A 20 1.71 6.95 5.54
C PHE A 20 1.96 7.79 6.79
N THR A 21 2.53 8.98 6.64
CA THR A 21 2.89 9.83 7.79
C THR A 21 1.66 10.40 8.48
N SER A 22 0.68 10.90 7.71
CA SER A 22 -0.56 11.48 8.25
C SER A 22 -1.45 10.43 8.93
N PHE A 23 -1.56 9.23 8.34
CA PHE A 23 -2.41 8.17 8.90
C PHE A 23 -1.69 7.27 9.91
N SER A 24 -0.37 7.37 10.06
CA SER A 24 0.37 6.68 11.14
C SER A 24 -0.09 7.11 12.54
N PHE A 25 -0.68 8.31 12.68
CA PHE A 25 -1.27 8.78 13.94
C PHE A 25 -2.65 8.17 14.24
N ILE A 26 -3.38 7.74 13.21
CA ILE A 26 -4.67 7.06 13.36
C ILE A 26 -4.37 5.56 13.44
N LEU A 27 -4.17 5.10 14.68
CA LEU A 27 -4.00 3.68 15.00
C LEU A 27 -5.10 2.88 14.27
N TYR A 28 -4.71 1.80 13.58
CA TYR A 28 -5.57 0.81 12.90
C TYR A 28 -6.06 1.11 11.48
N LEU A 29 -5.77 2.29 10.90
CA LEU A 29 -6.17 2.57 9.52
C LEU A 29 -4.95 2.52 8.59
N GLU A 30 -4.67 1.35 8.04
CA GLU A 30 -3.65 1.17 7.00
C GLU A 30 -4.14 1.75 5.65
N CYS A 31 -4.30 3.06 5.61
CA CYS A 31 -4.63 3.78 4.37
C CYS A 31 -3.54 3.62 3.30
N ILE A 32 -2.32 3.28 3.73
CA ILE A 32 -1.17 3.06 2.85
C ILE A 32 -1.35 1.83 1.95
N THR A 33 -1.86 0.71 2.45
CA THR A 33 -2.10 -0.49 1.63
C THR A 33 -3.17 -0.23 0.58
N PHE A 34 -4.23 0.48 0.95
CA PHE A 34 -5.26 0.94 0.02
C PHE A 34 -4.65 1.81 -1.09
N THR A 35 -3.78 2.73 -0.71
CA THR A 35 -3.13 3.66 -1.64
C THR A 35 -2.21 2.92 -2.62
N ILE A 36 -1.41 1.97 -2.13
CA ILE A 36 -0.55 1.11 -2.94
C ILE A 36 -1.39 0.27 -3.91
N VAL A 37 -2.47 -0.35 -3.43
CA VAL A 37 -3.39 -1.13 -4.28
C VAL A 37 -4.00 -0.24 -5.37
N LEU A 38 -4.42 0.97 -5.01
CA LEU A 38 -5.02 1.93 -5.93
C LEU A 38 -4.02 2.37 -7.02
N PHE A 39 -2.78 2.69 -6.64
CA PHE A 39 -1.73 3.04 -7.59
C PHE A 39 -1.34 1.85 -8.48
N ALA A 40 -1.23 0.64 -7.93
CA ALA A 40 -0.93 -0.58 -8.68
C ALA A 40 -2.02 -0.99 -9.68
N MET A 41 -3.28 -0.62 -9.42
CA MET A 41 -4.42 -0.90 -10.30
C MET A 41 -4.61 0.12 -11.43
N ILE A 42 -4.14 1.35 -11.23
CA ILE A 42 -4.34 2.46 -12.17
C ILE A 42 -3.11 2.65 -13.05
N PHE A 43 -1.92 2.67 -12.46
CA PHE A 43 -0.68 2.89 -13.19
C PHE A 43 -0.01 1.60 -13.63
N GLN A 44 0.98 1.74 -14.50
CA GLN A 44 1.80 0.62 -14.94
C GLN A 44 2.55 0.01 -13.75
N THR A 45 2.52 -1.32 -13.63
CA THR A 45 3.07 -2.08 -12.49
C THR A 45 4.50 -1.68 -12.15
N ARG A 46 5.35 -1.45 -13.17
CA ARG A 46 6.73 -1.01 -12.98
C ARG A 46 6.84 0.35 -12.30
N GLN A 47 5.95 1.31 -12.61
CA GLN A 47 5.96 2.64 -12.00
C GLN A 47 5.44 2.58 -10.56
N ALA A 48 4.38 1.80 -10.31
CA ALA A 48 3.83 1.62 -8.97
C ALA A 48 4.82 0.91 -8.02
N VAL A 49 5.54 -0.11 -8.49
CA VAL A 49 6.55 -0.81 -7.68
C VAL A 49 7.74 0.11 -7.38
N LEU A 50 8.23 0.86 -8.38
CA LEU A 50 9.33 1.82 -8.15
C LEU A 50 8.90 2.96 -7.22
N GLY A 51 7.65 3.42 -7.30
CA GLY A 51 7.06 4.39 -6.36
C GLY A 51 7.10 3.88 -4.93
N ALA A 52 6.59 2.67 -4.71
CA ALA A 52 6.60 2.02 -3.41
C ALA A 52 8.01 1.83 -2.85
N VAL A 53 8.99 1.44 -3.68
CA VAL A 53 10.40 1.33 -3.27
C VAL A 53 10.94 2.69 -2.81
N VAL A 54 10.76 3.75 -3.60
CA VAL A 54 11.23 5.09 -3.24
C VAL A 54 10.54 5.58 -1.96
N PHE A 55 9.23 5.37 -1.82
CA PHE A 55 8.50 5.65 -0.60
C PHE A 55 9.08 4.92 0.62
N THR A 56 9.36 3.62 0.51
CA THR A 56 9.90 2.85 1.63
C THR A 56 11.30 3.30 2.05
N ILE A 57 12.15 3.71 1.10
CA ILE A 57 13.47 4.28 1.38
C ILE A 57 13.32 5.62 2.11
N LEU A 58 12.41 6.49 1.65
CA LEU A 58 12.09 7.74 2.33
C LEU A 58 11.58 7.48 3.74
N ASN A 59 10.69 6.50 3.91
CA ASN A 59 10.16 6.15 5.22
C ASN A 59 11.25 5.64 6.17
N LEU A 60 12.18 4.81 5.68
CA LEU A 60 13.34 4.34 6.44
C LEU A 60 14.24 5.51 6.88
N SER A 61 14.40 6.53 6.01
CA SER A 61 15.19 7.72 6.34
C SER A 61 14.53 8.62 7.39
N MET A 62 13.19 8.71 7.41
CA MET A 62 12.45 9.55 8.36
C MET A 62 12.27 8.90 9.72
N GLN A 63 11.95 7.60 9.77
CA GLN A 63 11.66 6.88 11.01
C GLN A 63 12.87 6.13 11.59
N GLY A 64 13.98 6.08 10.85
CA GLY A 64 15.17 5.34 11.22
C GLY A 64 15.09 3.84 10.87
N ILE A 65 16.25 3.18 10.99
CA ILE A 65 16.39 1.75 10.69
C ILE A 65 15.93 0.95 11.90
N THR A 66 14.69 0.48 11.83
CA THR A 66 14.07 -0.39 12.83
C THR A 66 13.61 -1.69 12.16
N PRO A 67 13.43 -2.79 12.93
CA PRO A 67 12.98 -4.07 12.36
C PRO A 67 11.66 -3.97 11.58
N TRP A 68 10.74 -3.10 12.02
CA TRP A 68 9.47 -2.84 11.34
C TRP A 68 9.62 -2.04 10.05
N SER A 69 10.43 -0.97 10.05
CA SER A 69 10.71 -0.19 8.83
C SER A 69 11.38 -1.03 7.74
N LEU A 70 12.21 -2.00 8.15
CA LEU A 70 12.86 -2.94 7.25
C LEU A 70 11.87 -3.96 6.64
N MET A 71 10.89 -4.41 7.43
CA MET A 71 9.78 -5.23 6.92
C MET A 71 8.89 -4.46 5.95
N TYR A 72 8.53 -3.21 6.25
CA TYR A 72 7.75 -2.37 5.34
C TYR A 72 8.45 -2.17 3.98
N CYS A 73 9.77 -2.07 3.98
CA CYS A 73 10.59 -1.99 2.77
C CYS A 73 10.43 -3.22 1.85
N LEU A 74 10.21 -4.40 2.41
CA LEU A 74 9.98 -5.62 1.62
C LEU A 74 8.51 -5.80 1.26
N ILE A 75 7.60 -5.53 2.20
CA ILE A 75 6.19 -5.85 2.06
C ILE A 75 5.49 -4.96 1.02
N TYR A 76 5.70 -3.65 1.07
CA TYR A 76 4.97 -2.72 0.20
C TYR A 76 5.30 -2.85 -1.29
N PRO A 77 6.57 -2.99 -1.72
CA PRO A 77 6.89 -3.26 -3.12
C PRO A 77 6.34 -4.61 -3.59
N LEU A 78 6.34 -5.63 -2.73
CA LEU A 78 5.80 -6.95 -3.05
C LEU A 78 4.28 -6.90 -3.26
N TYR A 79 3.57 -6.14 -2.43
CA TYR A 79 2.13 -5.93 -2.55
C TYR A 79 1.78 -5.20 -3.84
N SER A 80 2.51 -4.13 -4.17
CA SER A 80 2.37 -3.42 -5.44
C SER A 80 2.57 -4.35 -6.64
N LEU A 81 3.53 -5.28 -6.55
CA LEU A 81 3.80 -6.26 -7.61
C LEU A 81 2.68 -7.30 -7.74
N ILE A 82 2.23 -7.91 -6.64
CA ILE A 82 1.17 -8.94 -6.64
C ILE A 82 -0.14 -8.37 -7.21
N VAL A 83 -0.52 -7.18 -6.75
CA VAL A 83 -1.73 -6.48 -7.20
C VAL A 83 -1.58 -6.05 -8.65
N GLY A 84 -0.42 -5.50 -9.02
CA GLY A 84 -0.12 -5.11 -10.40
C GLY A 84 -0.21 -6.28 -11.39
N CYS A 85 0.37 -7.43 -11.06
CA CYS A 85 0.29 -8.65 -11.88
C CYS A 85 -1.14 -9.18 -12.01
N SER A 86 -1.95 -9.05 -10.95
CA SER A 86 -3.33 -9.56 -10.90
C SER A 86 -4.38 -8.52 -11.33
N SER A 87 -3.95 -7.33 -11.76
CA SER A 87 -4.81 -6.16 -12.01
C SER A 87 -5.91 -6.41 -13.05
N ASN A 88 -5.63 -7.22 -14.08
CA ASN A 88 -6.62 -7.60 -15.10
C ASN A 88 -7.78 -8.44 -14.51
N PHE A 89 -7.49 -9.32 -13.56
CA PHE A 89 -8.50 -10.14 -12.90
C PHE A 89 -9.26 -9.33 -11.83
N LEU A 90 -8.55 -8.51 -11.05
CA LEU A 90 -9.13 -7.66 -10.01
C LEU A 90 -10.07 -6.60 -10.59
N ASN A 91 -9.76 -6.03 -11.76
CA ASN A 91 -10.65 -5.07 -12.43
C ASN A 91 -11.99 -5.69 -12.84
N ARG A 92 -12.02 -7.00 -13.10
CA ARG A 92 -13.23 -7.72 -13.49
C ARG A 92 -14.12 -8.06 -12.30
N HIS A 93 -13.53 -8.18 -11.11
CA HIS A 93 -14.22 -8.56 -9.88
C HIS A 93 -13.97 -7.56 -8.74
N PHE A 94 -14.79 -6.51 -8.68
CA PHE A 94 -14.71 -5.46 -7.65
C PHE A 94 -14.71 -6.01 -6.21
N PHE A 95 -15.53 -7.02 -5.93
CA PHE A 95 -15.55 -7.68 -4.62
C PHE A 95 -14.25 -8.41 -4.28
N VAL A 96 -13.58 -8.99 -5.28
CA VAL A 96 -12.27 -9.64 -5.09
C VAL A 96 -11.21 -8.59 -4.79
N LEU A 97 -11.24 -7.42 -5.44
CA LEU A 97 -10.32 -6.32 -5.13
C LEU A 97 -10.46 -5.84 -3.68
N VAL A 98 -11.69 -5.60 -3.24
CA VAL A 98 -11.99 -5.19 -1.86
C VAL A 98 -11.52 -6.25 -0.86
N PHE A 99 -11.75 -7.53 -1.17
CA PHE A 99 -11.26 -8.64 -0.34
C PHE A 99 -9.73 -8.72 -0.32
N THR A 100 -9.05 -8.59 -1.46
CA THR A 100 -7.58 -8.60 -1.54
C THR A 100 -6.96 -7.44 -0.79
N CYS A 101 -7.55 -6.25 -0.81
CA CYS A 101 -7.06 -5.09 -0.06
C CYS A 101 -7.18 -5.32 1.46
N GLY A 102 -8.32 -5.84 1.92
CA GLY A 102 -8.50 -6.19 3.33
C GLY A 102 -7.58 -7.32 3.79
N PHE A 103 -7.38 -8.34 2.94
CA PHE A 103 -6.50 -9.47 3.22
C PHE A 103 -5.02 -9.07 3.25
N LEU A 104 -4.57 -8.23 2.32
CA LEU A 104 -3.22 -7.67 2.35
C LEU A 104 -3.00 -6.85 3.62
N SER A 105 -3.95 -6.00 4.01
CA SER A 105 -3.86 -5.23 5.26
C SER A 105 -3.83 -6.09 6.52
N PHE A 106 -4.56 -7.21 6.52
CA PHE A 106 -4.50 -8.18 7.61
C PHE A 106 -3.12 -8.83 7.68
N LEU A 107 -2.57 -9.24 6.52
CA LEU A 107 -1.24 -9.83 6.40
C LEU A 107 -0.14 -8.87 6.83
N THR A 108 -0.18 -7.57 6.47
CA THR A 108 0.79 -6.59 6.95
C THR A 108 0.78 -6.51 8.46
N GLY A 109 -0.39 -6.41 9.09
CA GLY A 109 -0.50 -6.34 10.54
C GLY A 109 0.11 -7.56 11.26
N GLN A 110 -0.01 -8.75 10.66
CA GLN A 110 0.60 -9.98 11.21
C GLN A 110 2.11 -10.09 10.89
N LEU A 111 2.52 -9.74 9.67
CA LEU A 111 3.91 -9.83 9.22
C LEU A 111 4.81 -8.81 9.95
N VAL A 112 4.33 -7.60 10.19
CA VAL A 112 5.08 -6.55 10.90
C VAL A 112 5.32 -6.92 12.37
N GLN A 113 4.57 -7.89 12.91
CA GLN A 113 4.76 -8.39 14.28
C GLN A 113 5.74 -9.58 14.37
N LEU A 114 6.09 -10.23 13.24
CA LEU A 114 7.10 -11.30 13.21
C LEU A 114 8.48 -10.92 13.74
N PRO A 115 9.00 -9.68 13.59
CA PRO A 115 10.26 -9.29 14.20
C PRO A 115 10.28 -9.42 15.73
N PHE A 116 9.13 -9.40 16.41
CA PHE A 116 9.05 -9.68 17.85
C PHE A 116 9.25 -11.17 18.20
N MET A 117 9.20 -12.06 17.20
CA MET A 117 9.53 -13.49 17.32
C MET A 117 11.01 -13.71 17.60
N LEU A 118 11.89 -12.82 17.13
CA LEU A 118 13.33 -12.88 17.38
C LEU A 118 13.73 -12.47 18.80
N ILE A 119 12.81 -11.89 19.59
CA ILE A 119 13.12 -11.34 20.92
C ILE A 119 12.74 -12.31 22.05
N SER A 120 11.58 -12.99 22.00
CA SER A 120 11.20 -14.04 22.98
C SER A 120 9.88 -14.76 22.64
N ASP A 121 9.91 -16.10 22.52
CA ASP A 121 8.76 -16.95 22.14
C ASP A 121 7.46 -16.70 22.94
N LYS A 122 7.57 -16.39 24.24
CA LYS A 122 6.40 -16.17 25.12
C LYS A 122 5.75 -14.81 24.91
N ILE A 123 6.54 -13.79 24.58
CA ILE A 123 6.06 -12.44 24.32
C ILE A 123 5.41 -12.40 22.94
N THR A 124 5.99 -13.10 21.97
CA THR A 124 5.47 -13.20 20.60
C THR A 124 4.06 -13.77 20.54
N LEU A 125 3.75 -14.80 21.33
CA LEU A 125 2.42 -15.44 21.34
C LEU A 125 1.33 -14.47 21.85
N ILE A 126 1.65 -13.65 22.86
CA ILE A 126 0.75 -12.63 23.39
C ILE A 126 0.58 -11.48 22.39
N TYR A 127 1.68 -11.03 21.77
CA TYR A 127 1.64 -9.99 20.74
C TYR A 127 0.92 -10.44 19.47
N MET A 128 1.02 -11.71 19.10
CA MET A 128 0.29 -12.30 17.97
C MET A 128 -1.21 -12.38 18.27
N LEU A 129 -1.60 -12.71 19.50
CA LEU A 129 -3.01 -12.72 19.95
C LEU A 129 -3.63 -11.32 20.04
N LEU A 130 -2.90 -10.34 20.59
CA LEU A 130 -3.32 -8.93 20.57
C LEU A 130 -3.37 -8.42 19.14
N GLY A 131 -2.34 -8.76 18.38
CA GLY A 131 -2.17 -8.43 16.98
C GLY A 131 -3.26 -8.96 16.10
N LEU A 132 -3.77 -10.16 16.38
CA LEU A 132 -4.90 -10.74 15.66
C LEU A 132 -6.15 -9.85 15.78
N LYS A 133 -6.45 -9.36 16.98
CA LYS A 133 -7.60 -8.46 17.20
C LYS A 133 -7.44 -7.15 16.43
N THR A 134 -6.25 -6.57 16.49
CA THR A 134 -5.97 -5.29 15.82
C THR A 134 -5.91 -5.45 14.30
N SER A 135 -5.31 -6.52 13.80
CA SER A 135 -5.24 -6.87 12.37
C SER A 135 -6.62 -7.14 11.77
N LEU A 136 -7.54 -7.76 12.51
CA LEU A 136 -8.90 -8.03 12.05
C LEU A 136 -9.69 -6.74 11.88
N ILE A 137 -9.60 -5.84 12.86
CA ILE A 137 -10.21 -4.51 12.80
C ILE A 137 -9.60 -3.69 11.66
N GLN A 138 -8.27 -3.73 11.51
CA GLN A 138 -7.53 -3.06 10.45
C GLN A 138 -7.92 -3.56 9.07
N GLY A 139 -7.96 -4.88 8.84
CA GLY A 139 -8.38 -5.48 7.59
C GLY A 139 -9.83 -5.13 7.23
N GLY A 140 -10.73 -5.15 8.22
CA GLY A 140 -12.13 -4.76 8.06
C GLY A 140 -12.30 -3.28 7.68
N MET A 141 -11.57 -2.38 8.34
CA MET A 141 -11.61 -0.94 8.02
C MET A 141 -11.02 -0.64 6.65
N SER A 142 -9.88 -1.25 6.29
CA SER A 142 -9.30 -1.13 4.95
C SER A 142 -10.24 -1.65 3.87
N MET A 143 -10.97 -2.73 4.15
CA MET A 143 -11.99 -3.30 3.25
C MET A 143 -13.17 -2.33 3.04
N ALA A 144 -13.70 -1.75 4.11
CA ALA A 144 -14.78 -0.76 4.04
C ALA A 144 -14.32 0.50 3.29
N LEU A 145 -13.11 0.99 3.59
CA LEU A 145 -12.53 2.16 2.95
C LEU A 145 -12.29 1.90 1.45
N CYS A 146 -11.81 0.72 1.09
CA CYS A 146 -11.66 0.33 -0.31
C CYS A 146 -13.03 0.27 -1.01
N GLY A 147 -14.04 -0.32 -0.38
CA GLY A 147 -15.40 -0.43 -0.95
C GLY A 147 -16.03 0.93 -1.27
N VAL A 148 -15.85 1.93 -0.39
CA VAL A 148 -16.44 3.26 -0.55
C VAL A 148 -15.57 4.17 -1.41
N CYS A 149 -14.27 4.23 -1.14
CA CYS A 149 -13.36 5.24 -1.71
C CYS A 149 -12.71 4.81 -3.03
N TYR A 150 -12.65 3.52 -3.35
CA TYR A 150 -11.97 3.06 -4.59
C TYR A 150 -12.62 3.64 -5.85
N LYS A 151 -13.95 3.57 -5.98
CA LYS A 151 -14.66 4.04 -7.17
C LYS A 151 -14.48 5.54 -7.44
N PRO A 152 -14.72 6.46 -6.48
CA PRO A 152 -14.57 7.89 -6.74
C PRO A 152 -13.11 8.27 -7.02
N ILE A 153 -12.16 7.71 -6.27
CA ILE A 153 -10.74 8.06 -6.43
C ILE A 153 -10.19 7.49 -7.75
N ALA A 154 -10.54 6.26 -8.11
CA ALA A 154 -10.11 5.67 -9.37
C ALA A 154 -10.68 6.41 -10.59
N ALA A 155 -11.90 6.95 -10.50
CA ALA A 155 -12.48 7.76 -11.58
C ALA A 155 -11.68 9.05 -11.80
N VAL A 156 -11.33 9.77 -10.73
CA VAL A 156 -10.53 11.01 -10.80
C VAL A 156 -9.13 10.73 -11.31
N LEU A 157 -8.46 9.68 -10.78
CA LEU A 157 -7.11 9.33 -11.22
C LEU A 157 -7.06 8.88 -12.69
N LYS A 158 -8.04 8.09 -13.16
CA LYS A 158 -8.13 7.71 -14.58
C LYS A 158 -8.38 8.92 -15.49
N GLN A 159 -9.15 9.91 -15.03
CA GLN A 159 -9.34 11.16 -15.77
C GLN A 159 -8.03 11.97 -15.86
N LEU A 160 -7.28 12.06 -14.75
CA LEU A 160 -5.96 12.72 -14.71
C LEU A 160 -4.96 12.02 -15.64
N GLU A 161 -4.88 10.69 -15.59
CA GLU A 161 -4.01 9.90 -16.45
C GLU A 161 -4.34 10.12 -17.93
N ARG A 162 -5.63 10.09 -18.31
CA ARG A 162 -6.07 10.35 -19.69
C ARG A 162 -5.72 11.75 -20.17
N ARG A 163 -5.89 12.78 -19.33
CA ARG A 163 -5.49 14.16 -19.68
C ARG A 163 -3.98 14.28 -19.87
N LEU A 164 -3.21 13.62 -19.02
CA LEU A 164 -1.76 13.55 -19.12
C LEU A 164 -1.31 12.80 -20.39
N GLN A 165 -2.00 11.74 -20.79
CA GLN A 165 -1.73 11.03 -22.04
C GLN A 165 -2.16 11.83 -23.28
N ASN A 166 -3.30 12.53 -23.23
CA ASN A 166 -3.76 13.38 -24.33
C ASN A 166 -2.86 14.61 -24.56
N GLY A 167 -2.23 15.14 -23.51
CA GLY A 167 -1.14 16.12 -23.65
C GLY A 167 0.15 15.58 -24.29
N LYS A 168 0.19 14.32 -24.76
CA LYS A 168 1.23 13.80 -25.66
C LYS A 168 0.89 14.01 -27.14
N ALA A 169 -0.36 14.32 -27.47
CA ALA A 169 -0.86 14.45 -28.85
C ALA A 169 -0.94 15.91 -29.34
N MET A 170 -0.56 16.86 -28.49
CA MET A 170 -0.40 18.28 -28.79
C MET A 170 1.08 18.62 -28.64
#